data_AF-A0A7S4HTI4-F1
#
_entry.id   AF-A0A7S4HTI4-F1
#
_cell.length_a   1.000
_cell.length_b   1.000
_cell.length_c   1.000
_cell.angle_alpha   90.00
_cell.angle_beta   90.00
_cell.angle_gamma   90.00
#
_symmetry.space_group_name_H-M   'P 1'
#
loop_
_entity.id
_entity.type
_entity.pdbx_description
1 polymer ?
#
loop_
_entity_poly.entity_id
_entity_poly.type
_entity_poly.pdbx_seq_one_letter_code
_entity_poly.pdbx_strand_id
1 'polypeptide(L)'
;QLLTNYCYGHANSSVLLFPYSPVVNLLNHGGLVKSNAKLRWSTSTQHRGRDWPSTLSLPELLGKDSAGLMLELVATADIRPGDEILIDYGPRWQGAWNSHVRSWRPVPGADRYTPSYVMDDVAGRIRTEEEQREFPYGDNVVTACFYRYSDNKAEAEKAESLSSSSSRAETTAFKWKLSRGIFEHNNLRPCTILARDDVPVSPDRTEQLYTVLVRNRYGLSSEERVPRGMTHVVNGVPRQAFRFADRLYTTDQHLPNAFREVIGLPEGVFPERWMDLV
;
A
#
# COMPACT_ATOMS: atom_id res chain seq x y z
N GLN A 1 -1.42 9.43 -7.83
CA GLN A 1 -1.90 8.80 -6.58
C GLN A 1 -3.35 8.37 -6.79
N LEU A 2 -3.74 7.11 -6.55
CA LEU A 2 -5.14 6.66 -6.76
C LEU A 2 -6.16 7.34 -5.83
N LEU A 3 -5.67 7.89 -4.72
CA LEU A 3 -6.48 8.64 -3.75
C LEU A 3 -7.27 9.79 -4.39
N THR A 4 -6.79 10.36 -5.50
CA THR A 4 -7.48 11.45 -6.21
C THR A 4 -8.88 11.08 -6.68
N ASN A 5 -9.15 9.79 -6.93
CA ASN A 5 -10.48 9.29 -7.30
C ASN A 5 -11.53 9.47 -6.21
N TYR A 6 -11.10 9.77 -4.98
CA TYR A 6 -11.94 9.98 -3.81
C TYR A 6 -11.81 11.40 -3.24
N CYS A 7 -11.14 12.30 -3.97
CA CYS A 7 -11.08 13.71 -3.65
C CYS A 7 -12.14 14.47 -4.43
N TYR A 8 -12.67 15.53 -3.82
CA TYR A 8 -13.56 16.48 -4.47
C TYR A 8 -12.75 17.67 -4.99
N GLY A 9 -13.04 18.13 -6.20
CA GLY A 9 -12.33 19.25 -6.80
C GLY A 9 -13.20 20.02 -7.79
N HIS A 10 -12.57 20.96 -8.48
CA HIS A 10 -13.19 21.71 -9.58
C HIS A 10 -12.26 21.73 -10.79
N ALA A 11 -12.84 21.78 -11.99
CA ALA A 11 -12.04 21.77 -13.22
C ALA A 11 -11.11 22.99 -13.35
N ASN A 12 -11.49 24.10 -12.71
CA ASN A 12 -10.78 25.38 -12.72
C ASN A 12 -10.05 25.64 -11.39
N SER A 13 -9.71 24.61 -10.62
CA SER A 13 -8.99 24.77 -9.35
C SER A 13 -7.96 23.67 -9.15
N SER A 14 -6.80 24.06 -8.64
CA SER A 14 -5.74 23.16 -8.16
C SER A 14 -6.02 22.58 -6.77
N VAL A 15 -7.08 23.02 -6.11
CA VAL A 15 -7.46 22.61 -4.75
C VAL A 15 -8.27 21.32 -4.78
N LEU A 16 -7.84 20.37 -3.94
CA LEU A 16 -8.56 19.13 -3.68
C LEU A 16 -9.04 19.10 -2.24
N LEU A 17 -10.32 18.81 -2.07
CA LEU A 17 -10.94 18.55 -0.78
C LEU A 17 -10.95 17.04 -0.54
N PHE A 18 -10.12 16.58 0.40
CA PHE A 18 -10.08 15.19 0.80
C PHE A 18 -11.09 14.93 1.93
N PRO A 19 -12.12 14.09 1.71
CA PRO A 19 -13.09 13.79 2.74
C PRO A 19 -12.51 12.82 3.79
N TYR A 20 -12.65 13.16 5.06
CA TYR A 20 -12.25 12.29 6.17
C TYR A 20 -13.43 11.60 6.88
N SER A 21 -14.66 11.89 6.45
CA SER A 21 -15.88 11.25 6.99
C SER A 21 -15.93 9.76 6.61
N PRO A 22 -16.45 8.87 7.48
CA PRO A 22 -16.65 7.48 7.11
C PRO A 22 -17.68 7.33 5.99
N VAL A 23 -17.61 6.23 5.23
CA VAL A 23 -18.59 5.79 4.21
C VAL A 23 -18.69 6.66 2.95
N VAL A 24 -18.33 7.95 2.97
CA VAL A 24 -18.46 8.84 1.78
C VAL A 24 -17.63 8.39 0.58
N ASN A 25 -16.52 7.67 0.81
CA ASN A 25 -15.68 7.09 -0.25
C ASN A 25 -16.30 5.83 -0.90
N LEU A 26 -17.46 5.37 -0.41
CA LEU A 26 -18.22 4.23 -0.96
C LEU A 26 -19.41 4.68 -1.83
N LEU A 27 -19.70 5.99 -1.89
CA LEU A 27 -20.71 6.51 -2.80
C LEU A 27 -20.23 6.28 -4.24
N ASN A 28 -21.13 5.88 -5.12
CA ASN A 28 -20.81 5.60 -6.51
C ASN A 28 -21.36 6.69 -7.44
N HIS A 29 -20.79 6.73 -8.64
CA HIS A 29 -21.24 7.61 -9.71
C HIS A 29 -22.57 7.15 -10.32
N GLY A 30 -23.59 8.00 -10.29
CA GLY A 30 -24.88 7.75 -10.96
C GLY A 30 -25.10 8.57 -12.25
N GLY A 31 -24.24 9.54 -12.52
CA GLY A 31 -24.46 10.54 -13.57
C GLY A 31 -25.72 11.37 -13.36
N LEU A 32 -26.08 12.21 -14.32
CA LEU A 32 -27.23 13.13 -14.18
C LEU A 32 -28.59 12.43 -14.04
N VAL A 33 -28.72 11.19 -14.51
CA VAL A 33 -30.03 10.49 -14.59
C VAL A 33 -30.28 9.58 -13.40
N LYS A 34 -29.27 8.85 -12.90
CA LYS A 34 -29.46 7.86 -11.83
C LYS A 34 -29.10 8.38 -10.44
N SER A 35 -28.41 9.52 -10.35
CA SER A 35 -28.05 10.08 -9.05
C SER A 35 -29.30 10.51 -8.28
N ASN A 36 -29.37 10.06 -7.03
CA ASN A 36 -30.48 10.33 -6.10
C ASN A 36 -30.02 11.11 -4.86
N ALA A 37 -28.75 11.49 -4.80
CA ALA A 37 -28.20 12.37 -3.80
C ALA A 37 -27.21 13.37 -4.41
N LYS A 38 -26.92 14.43 -3.65
CA LYS A 38 -25.90 15.43 -3.99
C LYS A 38 -25.19 15.95 -2.77
N LEU A 39 -24.01 16.52 -2.98
CA LEU A 39 -23.27 17.24 -1.95
C LEU A 39 -23.68 18.71 -1.91
N ARG A 40 -23.70 19.27 -0.71
CA ARG A 40 -23.84 20.71 -0.46
C ARG A 40 -23.09 21.11 0.80
N TRP A 41 -22.80 22.39 0.96
CA TRP A 41 -22.34 22.92 2.24
C TRP A 41 -23.38 22.70 3.34
N SER A 42 -22.93 22.21 4.50
CA SER A 42 -23.80 21.85 5.61
C SER A 42 -24.52 23.07 6.18
N THR A 43 -25.79 22.89 6.53
CA THR A 43 -26.57 23.86 7.32
C THR A 43 -26.61 23.51 8.82
N SER A 44 -25.92 22.44 9.22
CA SER A 44 -25.83 21.99 10.62
C SER A 44 -25.19 23.06 11.50
N THR A 45 -25.63 23.14 12.76
CA THR A 45 -24.99 23.95 13.80
C THR A 45 -23.57 23.49 14.11
N GLN A 46 -23.19 22.27 13.69
CA GLN A 46 -21.85 21.72 13.84
C GLN A 46 -20.88 22.20 12.73
N HIS A 47 -21.39 22.84 11.67
CA HIS A 47 -20.56 23.41 10.60
C HIS A 47 -19.89 24.70 11.10
N ARG A 48 -18.76 24.57 11.81
CA ARG A 48 -18.05 25.69 12.43
C ARG A 48 -17.53 26.72 11.42
N GLY A 49 -17.13 26.26 10.23
CA GLY A 49 -16.61 27.09 9.15
C GLY A 49 -17.64 27.43 8.07
N ARG A 50 -18.91 27.61 8.45
CA ARG A 50 -20.02 27.78 7.50
C ARG A 50 -19.81 28.91 6.49
N ASP A 51 -19.20 30.01 6.93
CA ASP A 51 -18.92 31.19 6.12
C ASP A 51 -17.57 31.12 5.41
N TRP A 52 -16.66 30.22 5.82
CA TRP A 52 -15.30 30.16 5.27
C TRP A 52 -15.25 29.97 3.76
N PRO A 53 -16.09 29.12 3.13
CA PRO A 53 -16.13 29.01 1.67
C PRO A 53 -16.34 30.34 0.96
N SER A 54 -17.12 31.27 1.52
CA SER A 54 -17.40 32.56 0.88
C SER A 54 -16.49 33.70 1.37
N THR A 55 -15.87 33.58 2.55
CA THR A 55 -15.11 34.66 3.17
C THR A 55 -13.59 34.50 3.06
N LEU A 56 -13.06 33.28 3.16
CA LEU A 56 -11.62 33.03 3.28
C LEU A 56 -10.96 32.67 1.95
N SER A 57 -9.78 33.23 1.72
CA SER A 57 -8.81 32.74 0.74
C SER A 57 -8.14 31.43 1.20
N LEU A 58 -7.47 30.72 0.28
CA LEU A 58 -6.79 29.46 0.62
C LEU A 58 -5.69 29.63 1.67
N PRO A 59 -4.80 30.65 1.64
CA PRO A 59 -3.81 30.85 2.71
C PRO A 59 -4.46 31.08 4.08
N GLU A 60 -5.56 31.83 4.14
CA GLU A 60 -6.29 32.07 5.39
C GLU A 60 -6.98 30.81 5.91
N LEU A 61 -7.52 29.99 5.02
CA LEU A 61 -8.10 28.68 5.35
C LEU A 61 -7.04 27.72 5.88
N LEU A 62 -5.87 27.65 5.24
CA LEU A 62 -4.75 26.80 5.67
C LEU A 62 -4.14 27.26 6.99
N GLY A 63 -4.28 28.54 7.33
CA GLY A 63 -3.91 29.09 8.64
C GLY A 63 -4.87 28.70 9.77
N LYS A 64 -5.98 28.00 9.49
CA LYS A 64 -6.90 27.53 10.54
C LYS A 64 -6.36 26.29 11.24
N ASP A 65 -6.41 26.36 12.54
CA ASP A 65 -5.97 25.38 13.53
C ASP A 65 -7.07 24.39 13.93
N SER A 66 -8.21 24.41 13.23
CA SER A 66 -9.31 23.46 13.45
C SER A 66 -10.01 23.03 12.16
N ALA A 67 -10.54 21.81 12.16
CA ALA A 67 -11.44 21.34 11.12
C ALA A 67 -12.78 22.09 11.23
N GLY A 68 -13.15 22.80 10.17
CA GLY A 68 -14.37 23.60 10.16
C GLY A 68 -15.23 23.44 8.91
N LEU A 69 -14.70 22.94 7.79
CA LEU A 69 -15.47 22.73 6.56
C LEU A 69 -16.33 21.46 6.67
N MET A 70 -17.59 21.56 6.27
CA MET A 70 -18.51 20.42 6.30
C MET A 70 -19.40 20.40 5.05
N LEU A 71 -19.28 19.32 4.27
CA LEU A 71 -20.21 18.98 3.21
C LEU A 71 -21.19 17.91 3.71
N GLU A 72 -22.45 18.04 3.33
CA GLU A 72 -23.51 17.08 3.61
C GLU A 72 -23.96 16.40 2.32
N LEU A 73 -24.23 15.10 2.43
CA LEU A 73 -24.93 14.34 1.42
C LEU A 73 -26.43 14.48 1.67
N VAL A 74 -27.16 14.97 0.68
CA VAL A 74 -28.61 15.13 0.76
C VAL A 74 -29.30 14.39 -0.37
N ALA A 75 -30.42 13.74 -0.05
CA ALA A 75 -31.28 13.12 -1.04
C ALA A 75 -31.87 14.18 -1.98
N THR A 76 -31.93 13.89 -3.27
CA THR A 76 -32.57 14.70 -4.31
C THR A 76 -33.88 14.08 -4.79
N ALA A 77 -34.18 12.87 -4.33
CA ALA A 77 -35.41 12.12 -4.56
C ALA A 77 -35.66 11.19 -3.37
N ASP A 78 -36.83 10.56 -3.31
CA ASP A 78 -37.12 9.54 -2.31
C ASP A 78 -36.21 8.32 -2.52
N ILE A 79 -35.61 7.81 -1.44
CA ILE A 79 -34.70 6.65 -1.44
C ILE A 79 -35.34 5.57 -0.57
N ARG A 80 -35.62 4.40 -1.14
CA ARG A 80 -36.25 3.27 -0.43
C ARG A 80 -35.19 2.35 0.18
N PRO A 81 -35.56 1.53 1.18
CA PRO A 81 -34.66 0.51 1.70
C PRO A 81 -34.13 -0.40 0.60
N GLY A 82 -32.81 -0.53 0.51
CA GLY A 82 -32.12 -1.33 -0.51
C GLY A 82 -31.75 -0.56 -1.79
N ASP A 83 -32.26 0.66 -1.99
CA ASP A 83 -31.80 1.51 -3.09
C ASP A 83 -30.34 1.95 -2.83
N GLU A 84 -29.51 1.91 -3.87
CA GLU A 84 -28.14 2.41 -3.81
C GLU A 84 -28.14 3.94 -3.79
N ILE A 85 -27.26 4.54 -2.98
CA ILE A 85 -27.07 6.00 -2.94
C ILE A 85 -26.01 6.39 -3.96
N LEU A 86 -26.42 7.16 -4.96
CA LEU A 86 -25.60 7.57 -6.09
C LEU A 86 -25.51 9.08 -6.17
N ILE A 87 -24.31 9.59 -6.47
CA ILE A 87 -24.06 11.01 -6.73
C ILE A 87 -23.50 11.22 -8.13
N ASP A 88 -23.68 12.42 -8.67
CA ASP A 88 -23.05 12.79 -9.93
C ASP A 88 -21.61 13.24 -9.66
N TYR A 89 -20.65 12.63 -10.35
CA TYR A 89 -19.22 12.98 -10.26
C TYR A 89 -18.85 14.09 -11.25
N GLY A 90 -19.81 14.52 -12.06
CA GLY A 90 -19.68 15.59 -13.02
C GLY A 90 -19.26 15.12 -14.42
N PRO A 91 -19.48 15.98 -15.43
CA PRO A 91 -19.27 15.63 -16.84
C PRO A 91 -17.81 15.37 -17.18
N ARG A 92 -16.87 16.06 -16.52
CA ARG A 92 -15.42 15.86 -16.71
C ARG A 92 -15.02 14.45 -16.31
N TRP A 93 -15.43 14.00 -15.11
CA TRP A 93 -15.16 12.65 -14.64
C TRP A 93 -15.76 11.60 -15.58
N GLN A 94 -17.03 11.78 -15.97
CA GLN A 94 -17.72 10.87 -16.88
C GLN A 94 -17.02 10.78 -18.24
N GLY A 95 -16.57 11.90 -18.79
CA GLY A 95 -15.80 11.96 -20.03
C GLY A 95 -14.45 11.26 -19.93
N ALA A 96 -13.71 11.52 -18.84
CA ALA A 96 -12.43 10.88 -18.56
C ALA A 96 -12.59 9.36 -18.41
N TRP A 97 -13.60 8.90 -17.68
CA TRP A 97 -13.92 7.48 -17.51
C TRP A 97 -14.23 6.81 -18.86
N ASN A 98 -15.10 7.43 -19.67
CA ASN A 98 -15.44 6.92 -21.00
C ASN A 98 -14.21 6.85 -21.93
N SER A 99 -13.30 7.82 -21.83
CA SER A 99 -12.04 7.79 -22.57
C SER A 99 -11.12 6.67 -22.07
N HIS A 100 -11.00 6.55 -20.75
CA HIS A 100 -10.19 5.53 -20.09
C HIS A 100 -10.64 4.13 -20.46
N VAL A 101 -11.93 3.78 -20.28
CA VAL A 101 -12.47 2.45 -20.62
C VAL A 101 -12.23 2.10 -22.09
N ARG A 102 -12.41 3.06 -23.01
CA ARG A 102 -12.19 2.83 -24.45
C ARG A 102 -10.72 2.62 -24.83
N SER A 103 -9.80 3.26 -24.11
CA SER A 103 -8.37 3.26 -24.43
C SER A 103 -7.54 2.35 -23.51
N TRP A 104 -8.15 1.79 -22.46
CA TRP A 104 -7.45 0.97 -21.48
C TRP A 104 -6.85 -0.27 -22.13
N ARG A 105 -5.59 -0.50 -21.81
CA ARG A 105 -4.85 -1.70 -22.17
C ARG A 105 -4.04 -2.14 -20.96
N PRO A 106 -3.89 -3.44 -20.71
CA PRO A 106 -3.02 -3.91 -19.65
C PRO A 106 -1.59 -3.42 -19.90
N VAL A 107 -0.86 -3.10 -18.82
CA VAL A 107 0.57 -2.80 -18.92
C VAL A 107 1.34 -4.06 -19.34
N PRO A 108 2.50 -3.94 -20.01
CA PRO A 108 3.33 -5.09 -20.32
C PRO A 108 3.63 -5.93 -19.07
N GLY A 109 3.39 -7.24 -19.14
CA GLY A 109 3.60 -8.15 -18.02
C GLY A 109 2.47 -8.22 -16.99
N ALA A 110 1.33 -7.56 -17.21
CA ALA A 110 0.18 -7.62 -16.30
C ALA A 110 -0.38 -9.06 -16.13
N ASP A 111 -0.21 -9.92 -17.13
CA ASP A 111 -0.54 -11.34 -17.11
C ASP A 111 0.28 -12.14 -16.08
N ARG A 112 1.44 -11.61 -15.67
CA ARG A 112 2.32 -12.21 -14.65
C ARG A 112 2.19 -11.55 -13.28
N TYR A 113 1.30 -10.57 -13.14
CA TYR A 113 1.05 -9.93 -11.85
C TYR A 113 0.42 -10.91 -10.87
N THR A 114 0.93 -10.96 -9.64
CA THR A 114 0.39 -11.82 -8.58
C THR A 114 0.29 -11.03 -7.29
N PRO A 115 -0.90 -10.80 -6.71
CA PRO A 115 -1.01 -10.04 -5.47
C PRO A 115 -0.29 -10.75 -4.32
N SER A 116 0.59 -10.06 -3.60
CA SER A 116 1.42 -10.71 -2.57
C SER A 116 0.59 -11.34 -1.44
N TYR A 117 -0.56 -10.74 -1.09
CA TYR A 117 -1.44 -11.28 -0.05
C TYR A 117 -2.07 -12.63 -0.42
N VAL A 118 -2.29 -12.90 -1.71
CA VAL A 118 -2.78 -14.21 -2.18
C VAL A 118 -1.69 -15.26 -2.03
N MET A 119 -0.43 -14.87 -2.26
CA MET A 119 0.71 -15.79 -2.18
C MET A 119 0.92 -16.37 -0.80
N ASP A 120 0.63 -15.60 0.25
CA ASP A 120 0.74 -16.09 1.63
C ASP A 120 -0.20 -17.27 1.91
N ASP A 121 -1.38 -17.27 1.30
CA ASP A 121 -2.42 -18.31 1.47
C ASP A 121 -2.19 -19.53 0.56
N VAL A 122 -1.79 -19.31 -0.69
CA VAL A 122 -1.71 -20.39 -1.69
C VAL A 122 -0.35 -21.08 -1.73
N ALA A 123 0.74 -20.39 -1.35
CA ALA A 123 2.08 -20.95 -1.41
C ALA A 123 2.40 -21.75 -0.14
N GLY A 124 1.91 -22.99 -0.05
CA GLY A 124 2.24 -23.91 1.04
C GLY A 124 3.75 -24.16 1.16
N ARG A 125 4.45 -24.20 0.03
CA ARG A 125 5.91 -24.39 -0.09
C ARG A 125 6.53 -23.20 -0.80
N ILE A 126 7.57 -22.61 -0.22
CA ILE A 126 8.27 -21.47 -0.84
C ILE A 126 9.37 -21.98 -1.76
N ARG A 127 9.44 -21.42 -2.97
CA ARG A 127 10.39 -21.81 -4.01
C ARG A 127 11.80 -21.33 -3.69
N THR A 128 12.77 -22.22 -3.83
CA THR A 128 14.19 -21.92 -3.80
C THR A 128 14.59 -21.02 -4.97
N GLU A 129 15.76 -20.39 -4.89
CA GLU A 129 16.30 -19.59 -5.98
C GLU A 129 16.45 -20.40 -7.28
N GLU A 130 16.83 -21.67 -7.18
CA GLU A 130 16.92 -22.58 -8.31
C GLU A 130 15.54 -22.86 -8.93
N GLU A 131 14.54 -23.22 -8.11
CA GLU A 131 13.15 -23.43 -8.57
C GLU A 131 12.56 -22.17 -9.23
N GLN A 132 12.92 -20.97 -8.77
CA GLN A 132 12.46 -19.71 -9.37
C GLN A 132 13.11 -19.40 -10.72
N ARG A 133 14.21 -20.08 -11.11
CA ARG A 133 14.76 -19.94 -12.48
C ARG A 133 13.86 -20.60 -13.52
N GLU A 134 13.23 -21.71 -13.15
CA GLU A 134 12.28 -22.43 -14.01
C GLU A 134 10.83 -21.95 -13.81
N PHE A 135 10.45 -21.67 -12.56
CA PHE A 135 9.09 -21.30 -12.15
C PHE A 135 9.08 -20.01 -11.31
N PRO A 136 9.38 -18.85 -11.92
CA PRO A 136 9.46 -17.58 -11.20
C PRO A 136 8.11 -17.20 -10.57
N TYR A 137 8.18 -16.43 -9.48
CA TYR A 137 7.01 -15.68 -9.03
C TYR A 137 6.75 -14.48 -9.95
N GLY A 138 5.58 -13.84 -9.82
CA GLY A 138 5.31 -12.59 -10.52
C GLY A 138 6.37 -11.54 -10.22
N ASP A 139 6.74 -10.74 -11.22
CA ASP A 139 7.80 -9.72 -11.13
C ASP A 139 7.54 -8.66 -10.03
N ASN A 140 6.28 -8.57 -9.60
CA ASN A 140 5.80 -7.67 -8.54
C ASN A 140 5.93 -8.26 -7.13
N VAL A 141 6.33 -9.51 -6.95
CA VAL A 141 6.37 -10.17 -5.63
C VAL A 141 7.80 -10.44 -5.19
N VAL A 142 8.07 -10.25 -3.91
CA VAL A 142 9.33 -10.67 -3.27
C VAL A 142 9.04 -11.50 -2.02
N THR A 143 9.90 -12.47 -1.74
CA THR A 143 9.86 -13.21 -0.48
C THR A 143 10.55 -12.41 0.62
N ALA A 144 9.91 -12.34 1.78
CA ALA A 144 10.44 -11.72 2.97
C ALA A 144 10.39 -12.70 4.16
N CYS A 145 11.32 -12.58 5.09
CA CYS A 145 11.35 -13.37 6.32
C CYS A 145 11.46 -12.49 7.55
N PHE A 146 10.85 -12.93 8.65
CA PHE A 146 11.01 -12.34 9.97
C PHE A 146 12.36 -12.73 10.56
N TYR A 147 13.24 -11.75 10.71
CA TYR A 147 14.58 -11.92 11.24
C TYR A 147 15.06 -10.68 12.00
N ARG A 148 15.64 -10.91 13.18
CA ARG A 148 16.26 -9.88 14.01
C ARG A 148 17.75 -10.16 14.11
N TYR A 149 18.57 -9.21 13.66
CA TYR A 149 20.02 -9.40 13.61
C TYR A 149 20.63 -9.35 15.01
N SER A 150 20.07 -8.52 15.89
CA SER A 150 20.56 -8.39 17.27
C SER A 150 20.51 -9.69 18.08
N ASP A 151 19.60 -10.62 17.76
CA ASP A 151 19.50 -11.94 18.40
C ASP A 151 20.76 -12.81 18.17
N ASN A 152 21.56 -12.48 17.16
CA ASN A 152 22.82 -13.15 16.81
C ASN A 152 24.04 -12.24 16.92
N LYS A 153 23.91 -11.02 17.46
CA LYS A 153 24.98 -10.01 17.47
C LYS A 153 26.27 -10.50 18.11
N ALA A 154 26.19 -11.16 19.26
CA ALA A 154 27.37 -11.68 19.96
C ALA A 154 28.08 -12.82 19.19
N GLU A 155 27.35 -13.57 18.37
CA GLU A 155 27.93 -14.60 17.50
C GLU A 155 28.54 -13.95 16.25
N ALA A 156 27.91 -12.90 15.72
CA ALA A 156 28.42 -12.13 14.58
C ALA A 156 29.70 -11.35 14.92
N GLU A 157 29.76 -10.67 16.07
CA GLU A 157 30.96 -9.95 16.53
C GLU A 157 32.15 -10.92 16.75
N LYS A 158 31.88 -12.14 17.23
CA LYS A 158 32.91 -13.19 17.32
C LYS A 158 33.39 -13.63 15.94
N ALA A 159 32.49 -13.83 14.98
CA ALA A 159 32.85 -14.22 13.61
C ALA A 159 33.72 -13.14 12.95
N GLU A 160 33.34 -11.86 13.05
CA GLU A 160 34.12 -10.73 12.50
C GLU A 160 35.52 -10.62 13.10
N SER A 161 35.68 -10.86 14.42
CA SER A 161 37.00 -10.82 15.05
C SER A 161 37.97 -11.90 14.52
N LEU A 162 37.44 -13.02 14.00
CA LEU A 162 38.21 -14.15 13.49
C LEU A 162 38.56 -14.03 11.99
N SER A 163 37.92 -13.12 11.26
CA SER A 163 38.00 -13.04 9.79
C SER A 163 38.92 -11.94 9.23
N SER A 164 39.58 -11.18 10.12
CA SER A 164 40.39 -9.98 9.81
C SER A 164 41.60 -10.16 8.86
N SER A 165 41.73 -11.30 8.16
CA SER A 165 42.87 -11.62 7.29
C SER A 165 42.55 -11.93 5.82
N SER A 166 41.30 -11.83 5.32
CA SER A 166 41.04 -12.09 3.89
C SER A 166 40.03 -11.14 3.25
N SER A 167 40.36 -10.64 2.06
CA SER A 167 39.56 -9.74 1.22
C SER A 167 38.35 -10.41 0.52
N ARG A 168 37.92 -11.59 0.98
CA ARG A 168 36.73 -12.28 0.46
C ARG A 168 35.50 -11.90 1.28
N ALA A 169 34.38 -11.72 0.57
CA ALA A 169 33.06 -11.52 1.18
C ALA A 169 32.79 -12.61 2.22
N GLU A 170 32.72 -12.21 3.49
CA GLU A 170 32.57 -13.12 4.61
C GLU A 170 31.15 -13.67 4.61
N THR A 171 31.02 -15.00 4.47
CA THR A 171 29.72 -15.68 4.56
C THR A 171 29.55 -16.19 5.97
N THR A 172 28.54 -15.69 6.66
CA THR A 172 28.19 -16.11 8.02
C THR A 172 26.86 -16.84 8.02
N ALA A 173 26.82 -17.98 8.69
CA ALA A 173 25.63 -18.82 8.80
C ALA A 173 25.16 -18.86 10.26
N PHE A 174 23.90 -18.47 10.49
CA PHE A 174 23.28 -18.46 11.82
C PHE A 174 22.06 -19.37 11.86
N LYS A 175 21.63 -19.78 13.06
CA LYS A 175 20.37 -20.50 13.24
C LYS A 175 19.25 -19.49 13.55
N TRP A 176 18.08 -19.68 12.93
CA TRP A 176 16.90 -18.89 13.26
C TRP A 176 16.47 -19.16 14.69
N LYS A 177 16.13 -18.10 15.43
CA LYS A 177 15.73 -18.16 16.84
C LYS A 177 14.33 -17.58 16.99
N LEU A 178 13.44 -18.34 17.63
CA LEU A 178 12.14 -17.82 18.03
C LEU A 178 12.34 -16.91 19.25
N SER A 179 12.14 -15.61 19.07
CA SER A 179 12.24 -14.61 20.12
C SER A 179 10.94 -13.80 20.25
N ARG A 180 10.72 -13.18 21.41
CA ARG A 180 9.54 -12.34 21.63
C ARG A 180 9.55 -11.18 20.63
N GLY A 181 8.41 -10.95 19.99
CA GLY A 181 8.23 -9.87 19.01
C GLY A 181 8.89 -10.14 17.65
N ILE A 182 9.40 -11.35 17.37
CA ILE A 182 10.07 -11.63 16.08
C ILE A 182 9.14 -11.40 14.87
N PHE A 183 7.83 -11.64 15.03
CA PHE A 183 6.81 -11.45 14.01
C PHE A 183 6.31 -10.00 13.86
N GLU A 184 6.93 -9.04 14.52
CA GLU A 184 6.65 -7.62 14.29
C GLU A 184 7.14 -7.20 12.89
N HIS A 185 6.37 -6.35 12.21
CA HIS A 185 6.69 -5.84 10.87
C HIS A 185 8.08 -5.19 10.77
N ASN A 186 8.61 -4.69 11.89
CA ASN A 186 9.94 -4.12 11.94
C ASN A 186 11.06 -5.12 11.61
N ASN A 187 10.83 -6.41 11.88
CA ASN A 187 11.76 -7.51 11.64
C ASN A 187 11.55 -8.20 10.29
N LEU A 188 10.54 -7.81 9.51
CA LEU A 188 10.29 -8.38 8.19
C LEU A 188 11.33 -7.84 7.19
N ARG A 189 12.10 -8.72 6.56
CA ARG A 189 13.21 -8.36 5.67
C ARG A 189 13.15 -9.13 4.36
N PRO A 190 13.56 -8.53 3.22
CA PRO A 190 13.73 -9.28 1.98
C PRO A 190 14.69 -10.44 2.17
N CYS A 191 14.35 -11.60 1.62
CA CYS A 191 15.19 -12.79 1.71
C CYS A 191 15.13 -13.62 0.44
N THR A 192 16.19 -14.39 0.19
CA THR A 192 16.27 -15.34 -0.91
C THR A 192 16.35 -16.74 -0.33
N ILE A 193 15.49 -17.64 -0.77
CA ILE A 193 15.48 -19.03 -0.31
C ILE A 193 16.59 -19.78 -1.03
N LEU A 194 17.61 -20.20 -0.30
CA LEU A 194 18.76 -20.93 -0.87
C LEU A 194 18.48 -22.44 -0.89
N ALA A 195 17.97 -22.97 0.21
CA ALA A 195 17.66 -24.39 0.36
C ALA A 195 16.43 -24.59 1.25
N ARG A 196 15.89 -25.81 1.20
CA ARG A 196 14.71 -26.23 1.93
C ARG A 196 14.87 -27.69 2.33
N ASP A 197 14.68 -27.96 3.61
CA ASP A 197 14.78 -29.28 4.23
C ASP A 197 13.42 -29.68 4.81
N ASP A 198 12.98 -30.90 4.51
CA ASP A 198 11.78 -31.50 5.10
C ASP A 198 12.23 -32.34 6.32
N VAL A 199 12.02 -31.82 7.53
CA VAL A 199 12.49 -32.43 8.78
C VAL A 199 11.36 -33.21 9.45
N PRO A 200 11.54 -34.51 9.76
CA PRO A 200 10.53 -35.29 10.46
C PRO A 200 10.39 -34.81 11.91
N VAL A 201 9.18 -34.37 12.29
CA VAL A 201 8.82 -33.98 13.67
C VAL A 201 8.12 -35.12 14.40
N SER A 202 7.34 -35.91 13.67
CA SER A 202 6.71 -37.15 14.14
C SER A 202 6.61 -38.15 12.98
N PRO A 203 6.20 -39.41 13.21
CA PRO A 203 6.07 -40.41 12.15
C PRO A 203 5.20 -39.97 10.97
N ASP A 204 4.18 -39.14 11.23
CA ASP A 204 3.20 -38.69 10.23
C ASP A 204 3.33 -37.20 9.88
N ARG A 205 4.34 -36.48 10.43
CA ARG A 205 4.47 -35.04 10.24
C ARG A 205 5.90 -34.62 9.95
N THR A 206 6.08 -33.97 8.81
CA THR A 206 7.30 -33.24 8.45
C THR A 206 7.09 -31.74 8.62
N GLU A 207 8.12 -31.05 9.09
CA GLU A 207 8.18 -29.59 9.12
C GLU A 207 9.17 -29.10 8.07
N GLN A 208 8.79 -28.03 7.36
CA GLN A 208 9.63 -27.42 6.36
C GLN A 208 10.50 -26.35 7.00
N LEU A 209 11.81 -26.58 6.96
CA LEU A 209 12.80 -25.63 7.37
C LEU A 209 13.54 -25.09 6.15
N TYR A 210 13.89 -23.82 6.20
CA TYR A 210 14.47 -23.09 5.09
C TYR A 210 15.82 -22.51 5.48
N THR A 211 16.74 -22.54 4.52
CA THR A 211 18.00 -21.79 4.56
C THR A 211 17.88 -20.59 3.64
N VAL A 212 18.14 -19.40 4.17
CA VAL A 212 17.87 -18.14 3.48
C VAL A 212 19.02 -17.17 3.54
N LEU A 213 19.19 -16.41 2.47
CA LEU A 213 20.02 -15.21 2.45
C LEU A 213 19.16 -14.03 2.87
N VAL A 214 19.44 -13.42 4.02
CA VAL A 214 18.70 -12.25 4.53
C VAL A 214 19.37 -10.97 4.03
N ARG A 215 18.57 -10.01 3.55
CA ARG A 215 19.04 -8.70 3.07
C ARG A 215 18.54 -7.58 3.96
N ASN A 216 19.32 -6.49 4.01
CA ASN A 216 18.90 -5.26 4.67
C ASN A 216 17.74 -4.59 3.91
N ARG A 217 16.91 -3.84 4.64
CA ARG A 217 15.89 -2.95 4.09
C ARG A 217 16.08 -1.52 4.60
N TYR A 218 15.43 -0.57 3.93
CA TYR A 218 15.39 0.82 4.38
C TYR A 218 14.70 0.95 5.74
N GLY A 219 15.17 1.88 6.58
CA GLY A 219 14.59 2.17 7.89
C GLY A 219 15.10 1.28 9.04
N LEU A 220 15.96 0.29 8.80
CA LEU A 220 16.59 -0.47 9.89
C LEU A 220 17.54 0.42 10.70
N SER A 221 17.55 0.25 12.03
CA SER A 221 18.54 0.87 12.92
C SER A 221 19.94 0.30 12.67
N SER A 222 20.98 0.97 13.14
CA SER A 222 22.38 0.52 13.00
C SER A 222 22.60 -0.87 13.58
N GLU A 223 21.96 -1.18 14.71
CA GLU A 223 22.13 -2.42 15.47
C GLU A 223 21.48 -3.60 14.78
N GLU A 224 20.51 -3.34 13.90
CA GLU A 224 19.76 -4.36 13.18
C GLU A 224 20.30 -4.61 11.77
N ARG A 225 21.25 -3.81 11.29
CA ARG A 225 21.77 -3.96 9.93
C ARG A 225 22.82 -5.05 9.87
N VAL A 226 22.69 -5.89 8.85
CA VAL A 226 23.80 -6.74 8.40
C VAL A 226 24.92 -5.82 7.87
N PRO A 227 26.17 -5.98 8.34
CA PRO A 227 27.32 -5.21 7.86
C PRO A 227 27.49 -5.25 6.34
N ARG A 228 28.03 -4.16 5.76
CA ARG A 228 28.32 -4.12 4.31
C ARG A 228 29.43 -5.10 3.96
N GLY A 229 29.27 -5.84 2.86
CA GLY A 229 30.25 -6.83 2.41
C GLY A 229 30.10 -8.22 3.03
N MET A 230 29.19 -8.38 4.00
CA MET A 230 28.88 -9.66 4.62
C MET A 230 27.71 -10.34 3.90
N THR A 231 27.83 -11.65 3.66
CA THR A 231 26.74 -12.50 3.20
C THR A 231 26.11 -13.20 4.39
N HIS A 232 24.86 -12.86 4.70
CA HIS A 232 24.19 -13.30 5.91
C HIS A 232 23.18 -14.41 5.65
N VAL A 233 23.58 -15.64 5.95
CA VAL A 233 22.78 -16.85 5.77
C VAL A 233 22.14 -17.25 7.10
N VAL A 234 20.86 -17.59 7.07
CA VAL A 234 20.11 -18.06 8.24
C VAL A 234 19.49 -19.41 7.92
N ASN A 235 19.76 -20.41 8.76
CA ASN A 235 19.30 -21.78 8.65
C ASN A 235 18.14 -22.05 9.61
N GLY A 236 17.31 -23.04 9.28
CA GLY A 236 16.25 -23.50 10.17
C GLY A 236 15.08 -22.52 10.30
N VAL A 237 14.85 -21.67 9.29
CA VAL A 237 13.74 -20.72 9.29
C VAL A 237 12.45 -21.49 9.00
N PRO A 238 11.42 -21.46 9.87
CA PRO A 238 10.18 -22.18 9.63
C PRO A 238 9.28 -21.47 8.62
N ARG A 239 8.38 -22.19 7.94
CA ARG A 239 7.43 -21.61 6.94
C ARG A 239 6.65 -20.40 7.46
N GLN A 240 6.26 -20.41 8.74
CA GLN A 240 5.49 -19.32 9.37
C GLN A 240 6.25 -17.99 9.48
N ALA A 241 7.59 -18.03 9.40
CA ALA A 241 8.46 -16.86 9.45
C ALA A 241 8.58 -16.15 8.09
N PHE A 242 7.88 -16.61 7.05
CA PHE A 242 7.89 -15.97 5.74
C PHE A 242 6.61 -15.23 5.43
N ARG A 243 6.74 -14.16 4.66
CA ARG A 243 5.64 -13.45 4.00
C ARG A 243 6.02 -13.13 2.57
N PHE A 244 5.03 -13.02 1.70
CA PHE A 244 5.20 -12.38 0.40
C PHE A 244 4.86 -10.90 0.51
N ALA A 245 5.68 -10.06 -0.10
CA ALA A 245 5.46 -8.62 -0.13
C ALA A 245 5.49 -8.13 -1.58
N ASP A 246 4.71 -7.10 -1.88
CA ASP A 246 4.81 -6.41 -3.15
C ASP A 246 6.16 -5.70 -3.24
N ARG A 247 6.79 -5.80 -4.41
CA ARG A 247 7.98 -5.05 -4.76
C ARG A 247 7.62 -3.57 -4.81
N LEU A 248 8.55 -2.72 -4.37
CA LEU A 248 8.35 -1.27 -4.38
C LEU A 248 7.92 -0.80 -5.78
N TYR A 249 6.91 0.07 -5.80
CA TYR A 249 6.34 0.67 -7.01
C TYR A 249 5.66 -0.30 -7.98
N THR A 250 5.28 -1.51 -7.54
CA THR A 250 4.61 -2.50 -8.41
C THR A 250 3.14 -2.73 -8.09
N THR A 251 2.61 -2.13 -7.02
CA THR A 251 1.18 -2.19 -6.70
C THR A 251 0.36 -1.34 -7.67
N ASP A 252 -0.95 -1.59 -7.73
CA ASP A 252 -1.90 -0.87 -8.60
C ASP A 252 -1.86 0.65 -8.44
N GLN A 253 -1.49 1.16 -7.26
CA GLN A 253 -1.32 2.59 -7.02
C GLN A 253 -0.30 3.25 -7.95
N HIS A 254 0.69 2.47 -8.41
CA HIS A 254 1.81 2.89 -9.23
C HIS A 254 1.61 2.61 -10.73
N LEU A 255 0.51 1.94 -11.12
CA LEU A 255 0.23 1.66 -12.52
C LEU A 255 0.12 2.98 -13.31
N PRO A 256 0.96 3.21 -14.33
CA PRO A 256 1.03 4.50 -15.03
C PRO A 256 -0.28 4.85 -15.72
N ASN A 257 -0.99 3.84 -16.22
CA ASN A 257 -2.26 3.98 -16.92
C ASN A 257 -3.48 3.81 -16.01
N ALA A 258 -3.34 3.70 -14.68
CA ALA A 258 -4.51 3.59 -13.80
C ALA A 258 -5.37 4.85 -13.88
N PHE A 259 -6.70 4.66 -13.81
CA PHE A 259 -7.65 5.77 -13.83
C PHE A 259 -7.45 6.69 -12.62
N ARG A 260 -7.30 7.99 -12.87
CA ARG A 260 -7.07 9.03 -11.87
C ARG A 260 -7.83 10.28 -12.29
N GLU A 261 -9.01 10.48 -11.72
CA GLU A 261 -9.81 11.69 -11.96
C GLU A 261 -10.57 12.06 -10.70
N VAL A 262 -10.56 13.36 -10.38
CA VAL A 262 -11.21 13.89 -9.19
C VAL A 262 -12.72 13.92 -9.36
N ILE A 263 -13.46 13.80 -8.26
CA ILE A 263 -14.91 13.98 -8.27
C ILE A 263 -15.19 15.47 -8.41
N GLY A 264 -15.86 15.85 -9.50
CA GLY A 264 -16.18 17.25 -9.77
C GLY A 264 -17.32 17.75 -8.89
N LEU A 265 -17.05 18.75 -8.05
CA LEU A 265 -18.12 19.49 -7.38
C LEU A 265 -18.80 20.41 -8.40
N PRO A 266 -20.13 20.53 -8.35
CA PRO A 266 -20.87 21.39 -9.27
C PRO A 266 -20.60 22.87 -9.00
N GLU A 267 -20.85 23.68 -10.02
CA GLU A 267 -20.87 25.14 -9.92
C GLU A 267 -21.79 25.60 -8.78
N GLY A 268 -21.35 26.59 -8.02
CA GLY A 268 -22.06 27.10 -6.83
C GLY A 268 -21.87 26.28 -5.56
N VAL A 269 -21.29 25.07 -5.62
CA VAL A 269 -20.81 24.37 -4.42
C VAL A 269 -19.31 24.63 -4.23
N PHE A 270 -18.51 24.54 -5.29
CA PHE A 270 -17.10 24.89 -5.18
C PHE A 270 -16.91 26.41 -5.05
N PRO A 271 -16.13 26.91 -4.08
CA PRO A 271 -15.96 28.36 -3.93
C PRO A 271 -15.19 29.02 -5.06
N GLU A 272 -15.76 30.09 -5.63
CA GLU A 272 -15.12 30.88 -6.70
C GLU A 272 -13.75 31.43 -6.28
N ARG A 273 -13.61 31.85 -5.02
CA ARG A 273 -12.34 32.37 -4.47
C ARG A 273 -11.23 31.32 -4.39
N TRP A 274 -11.57 30.05 -4.52
CA TRP A 274 -10.61 28.94 -4.50
C TRP A 274 -10.32 28.42 -5.92
N MET A 275 -10.91 29.03 -6.94
CA MET A 275 -10.54 28.76 -8.33
C MET A 275 -9.17 29.37 -8.63
N ASP A 276 -8.40 28.71 -9.49
CA ASP A 276 -7.14 29.26 -9.97
C ASP A 276 -7.48 30.49 -10.83
N LEU A 277 -6.92 31.65 -10.47
CA LEU A 277 -7.06 32.85 -11.29
C LEU A 277 -6.34 32.61 -12.62
N VAL A 278 -7.08 32.76 -13.72
CA VAL A 278 -6.51 32.82 -15.08
C VAL A 278 -5.93 34.21 -15.33
#